data_AF-A0A661N185-F1
#
_entry.id   AF-A0A661N185-F1
#
_cell.length_a   1.000
_cell.length_b   1.000
_cell.length_c   1.000
_cell.angle_alpha   90.00
_cell.angle_beta   90.00
_cell.angle_gamma   90.00
#
_symmetry.space_group_name_H-M   'P 1'
#
loop_
_entity.id
_entity.type
_entity.pdbx_description
1 polymer ?
#
loop_
_entity_poly.entity_id
_entity_poly.type
_entity_poly.pdbx_seq_one_letter_code
_entity_poly.pdbx_strand_id
1 'polypeptide(L)'
;MPVRANVRAGDVDPRGAKLMASAGVREVLIGQESGDQRLLNAMRKGARVNDLWPALEALAAQDLNADVSFIVGFPGEDEESLRLTRRMLLSLNDRFEQRPVVLSARVIVFEAQAFAAVAQRDGLSQLAHPFAYQGPIDAARAERERLDMFIATSRKASAPISNLNSRHMSAVRYAMVTMGEQRYEIFRWLKAIERGVSIYLEQSLHDTKPNPRELDQIRGTIMSRYDPAPKGMGLGQRLRHSARKQVTARLASEWQKDTPTYGNVMTRLLLAAQAGRTTGRIGPVCRTALTGKYPHLGGANESPSARRRRETLADAMVEQGGDVPPGERLPSSQSRNSPRRSA
;
A
#
# COMPACT_ATOMS: atom_id res chain seq x y z
N MET A 1 -19.13 -17.01 -3.66
CA MET A 1 -18.19 -15.88 -3.48
C MET A 1 -17.05 -16.07 -4.48
N PRO A 2 -16.48 -15.01 -5.09
CA PRO A 2 -15.30 -15.18 -5.93
C PRO A 2 -14.18 -15.78 -5.07
N VAL A 3 -13.56 -16.85 -5.57
CA VAL A 3 -12.45 -17.52 -4.88
C VAL A 3 -11.18 -16.71 -5.14
N ARG A 4 -10.40 -16.49 -4.08
CA ARG A 4 -9.10 -15.82 -4.13
C ARG A 4 -8.00 -16.83 -3.86
N ALA A 5 -6.93 -16.75 -4.65
CA ALA A 5 -5.69 -17.48 -4.38
C ALA A 5 -4.58 -16.51 -3.93
N ASN A 6 -3.67 -16.98 -3.07
CA ASN A 6 -2.45 -16.24 -2.69
C ASN A 6 -1.25 -17.07 -3.16
N VAL A 7 -0.34 -16.48 -3.90
CA VAL A 7 0.75 -17.19 -4.57
C VAL A 7 2.03 -16.35 -4.60
N ARG A 8 3.17 -17.01 -4.85
CA ARG A 8 4.37 -16.32 -5.32
C ARG A 8 4.27 -16.17 -6.84
N ALA A 9 4.96 -15.17 -7.39
CA ALA A 9 4.97 -14.97 -8.84
C ALA A 9 5.45 -16.23 -9.59
N GLY A 10 6.55 -16.84 -9.14
CA GLY A 10 7.11 -18.05 -9.77
C GLY A 10 6.24 -19.30 -9.71
N ASP A 11 5.18 -19.31 -8.89
CA ASP A 11 4.24 -20.43 -8.81
C ASP A 11 3.12 -20.33 -9.88
N VAL A 12 3.07 -19.23 -10.64
CA VAL A 12 2.02 -18.96 -11.63
C VAL A 12 2.58 -19.13 -13.04
N ASP A 13 2.33 -20.30 -13.62
CA ASP A 13 2.57 -20.58 -15.03
C ASP A 13 1.23 -20.63 -15.82
N PRO A 14 1.25 -20.76 -17.16
CA PRO A 14 0.02 -20.83 -17.96
C PRO A 14 -0.92 -21.97 -17.56
N ARG A 15 -0.38 -23.13 -17.13
CA ARG A 15 -1.18 -24.27 -16.70
C ARG A 15 -1.87 -24.00 -15.37
N GLY A 16 -1.15 -23.45 -14.41
CA GLY A 16 -1.63 -23.04 -13.09
C GLY A 16 -2.69 -21.96 -13.20
N ALA A 17 -2.49 -20.95 -14.04
CA ALA A 17 -3.50 -19.93 -14.33
C ALA A 17 -4.80 -20.54 -14.89
N LYS A 18 -4.70 -21.47 -15.85
CA LYS A 18 -5.87 -22.17 -16.41
C LYS A 18 -6.61 -23.00 -15.35
N LEU A 19 -5.88 -23.69 -14.48
CA LEU A 19 -6.46 -24.47 -13.37
C LEU A 19 -7.16 -23.55 -12.37
N MET A 20 -6.54 -22.42 -12.00
CA MET A 20 -7.16 -21.41 -11.13
C MET A 20 -8.47 -20.90 -11.72
N ALA A 21 -8.48 -20.52 -13.00
CA ALA A 21 -9.69 -20.05 -13.67
C ALA A 21 -10.81 -21.11 -13.68
N SER A 22 -10.45 -22.36 -13.98
CA SER A 22 -11.37 -23.52 -13.99
C SER A 22 -11.93 -23.83 -12.59
N ALA A 23 -11.14 -23.60 -11.54
CA ALA A 23 -11.56 -23.74 -10.15
C ALA A 23 -12.44 -22.57 -9.64
N GLY A 24 -12.75 -21.59 -10.49
CA GLY A 24 -13.58 -20.43 -10.12
C GLY A 24 -12.82 -19.31 -9.42
N VAL A 25 -11.48 -19.33 -9.43
CA VAL A 25 -10.67 -18.18 -8.99
C VAL A 25 -10.94 -16.99 -9.90
N ARG A 26 -10.99 -15.79 -9.31
CA ARG A 26 -11.20 -14.52 -10.04
C ARG A 26 -10.21 -13.43 -9.65
N GLU A 27 -9.51 -13.60 -8.55
CA GLU A 27 -8.45 -12.70 -8.08
C GLU A 27 -7.28 -13.52 -7.52
N VAL A 28 -6.06 -13.13 -7.88
CA VAL A 28 -4.82 -13.73 -7.40
C VAL A 28 -4.01 -12.67 -6.68
N LEU A 29 -3.70 -12.90 -5.40
CA LEU A 29 -2.74 -12.09 -4.67
C LEU A 29 -1.33 -12.59 -4.94
N ILE A 30 -0.50 -11.75 -5.52
CA ILE A 30 0.93 -12.02 -5.71
C ILE A 30 1.71 -11.25 -4.64
N GLY A 31 2.38 -11.99 -3.78
CA GLY A 31 3.30 -11.40 -2.81
C GLY A 31 4.65 -11.09 -3.46
N GLN A 32 4.78 -9.95 -4.13
CA GLN A 32 6.05 -9.55 -4.76
C GLN A 32 7.02 -8.95 -3.74
N GLU A 33 6.52 -8.16 -2.80
CA GLU A 33 7.21 -7.45 -1.71
C GLU A 33 8.23 -6.39 -2.12
N SER A 34 9.11 -6.63 -3.08
CA SER A 34 10.12 -5.66 -3.51
C SER A 34 10.45 -5.78 -5.00
N GLY A 35 10.88 -4.66 -5.58
CA GLY A 35 11.49 -4.62 -6.90
C GLY A 35 13.00 -4.90 -6.91
N ASP A 36 13.62 -5.07 -5.73
CA ASP A 36 15.05 -5.38 -5.60
C ASP A 36 15.27 -6.85 -5.21
N GLN A 37 15.98 -7.59 -6.06
CA GLN A 37 16.31 -9.00 -5.80
C GLN A 37 17.14 -9.20 -4.53
N ARG A 38 18.01 -8.26 -4.17
CA ARG A 38 18.82 -8.32 -2.93
C ARG A 38 17.91 -8.35 -1.70
N LEU A 39 16.87 -7.51 -1.67
CA LEU A 39 15.89 -7.51 -0.60
C LEU A 39 15.02 -8.76 -0.60
N LEU A 40 14.57 -9.25 -1.77
CA LEU A 40 13.81 -10.50 -1.84
C LEU A 40 14.60 -11.70 -1.28
N ASN A 41 15.91 -11.72 -1.53
CA ASN A 41 16.82 -12.72 -0.98
C ASN A 41 16.95 -12.56 0.55
N ALA A 42 17.08 -11.32 1.04
CA ALA A 42 17.13 -11.03 2.48
C ALA A 42 15.84 -11.45 3.21
N MET A 43 14.68 -11.31 2.56
CA MET A 43 13.39 -11.79 3.06
C MET A 43 13.25 -13.31 3.05
N ARG A 44 14.17 -14.06 2.42
CA ARG A 44 14.16 -15.53 2.26
C ARG A 44 12.85 -16.07 1.66
N LYS A 45 12.18 -15.28 0.82
CA LYS A 45 10.89 -15.64 0.22
C LYS A 45 11.01 -16.61 -0.95
N GLY A 46 12.20 -16.66 -1.57
CA GLY A 46 12.44 -17.41 -2.81
C GLY A 46 11.74 -16.82 -4.05
N ALA A 47 11.21 -15.59 -3.95
CA ALA A 47 10.63 -14.88 -5.10
C ALA A 47 11.73 -14.24 -5.96
N ARG A 48 11.52 -14.21 -7.28
CA ARG A 48 12.42 -13.51 -8.21
C ARG A 48 11.69 -12.35 -8.89
N VAL A 49 12.38 -11.23 -9.05
CA VAL A 49 11.90 -10.03 -9.75
C VAL A 49 11.36 -10.38 -11.14
N ASN A 50 12.05 -11.28 -11.85
CA ASN A 50 11.74 -11.63 -13.23
C ASN A 50 10.54 -12.58 -13.39
N ASP A 51 10.05 -13.19 -12.31
CA ASP A 51 8.93 -14.13 -12.37
C ASP A 51 7.58 -13.40 -12.49
N LEU A 52 7.52 -12.12 -12.10
CA LEU A 52 6.27 -11.38 -12.00
C LEU A 52 5.60 -11.16 -13.37
N TRP A 53 6.35 -10.85 -14.42
CA TRP A 53 5.75 -10.56 -15.74
C TRP A 53 5.18 -11.81 -16.41
N PRO A 54 5.91 -12.95 -16.47
CA PRO A 54 5.33 -14.21 -16.94
C PRO A 54 4.07 -14.62 -16.16
N ALA A 55 4.06 -14.41 -14.85
CA ALA A 55 2.88 -14.66 -14.02
C ALA A 55 1.70 -13.77 -14.44
N LEU A 56 1.92 -12.47 -14.60
CA LEU A 56 0.86 -11.54 -15.03
C LEU A 56 0.35 -11.87 -16.43
N GLU A 57 1.21 -12.28 -17.37
CA GLU A 57 0.82 -12.73 -18.71
C GLU A 57 -0.05 -14.00 -18.66
N ALA A 58 0.33 -14.98 -17.83
CA ALA A 58 -0.45 -16.18 -17.62
C ALA A 58 -1.84 -15.88 -17.03
N LEU A 59 -1.93 -14.96 -16.07
CA LEU A 59 -3.20 -14.52 -15.50
C LEU A 59 -4.05 -13.77 -16.53
N ALA A 60 -3.44 -12.86 -17.31
CA ALA A 60 -4.10 -12.09 -18.35
C ALA A 60 -4.79 -13.01 -19.38
N ALA A 61 -4.07 -14.05 -19.82
CA ALA A 61 -4.56 -15.01 -20.81
C ALA A 61 -5.81 -15.79 -20.34
N GLN A 62 -6.11 -15.79 -19.04
CA GLN A 62 -7.26 -16.48 -18.44
C GLN A 62 -8.30 -15.50 -17.84
N ASP A 63 -8.21 -14.21 -18.18
CA ASP A 63 -9.05 -13.14 -17.63
C ASP A 63 -9.07 -13.07 -16.09
N LEU A 64 -7.95 -13.44 -15.45
CA LEU A 64 -7.78 -13.39 -14.00
C LEU A 64 -7.20 -12.04 -13.58
N ASN A 65 -7.75 -11.47 -12.51
CA ASN A 65 -7.24 -10.23 -11.92
C ASN A 65 -6.11 -10.52 -10.93
N ALA A 66 -5.17 -9.60 -10.83
CA ALA A 66 -4.09 -9.64 -9.84
C ALA A 66 -4.21 -8.49 -8.84
N ASP A 67 -3.82 -8.77 -7.60
CA ASP A 67 -3.48 -7.80 -6.56
C ASP A 67 -2.03 -8.05 -6.16
N VAL A 68 -1.16 -7.03 -6.15
CA VAL A 68 0.27 -7.22 -5.86
C VAL A 68 0.63 -6.52 -4.57
N SER A 69 1.30 -7.21 -3.64
CA SER A 69 1.81 -6.57 -2.41
C SER A 69 3.28 -6.18 -2.54
N PHE A 70 3.62 -5.08 -1.90
CA PHE A 70 4.94 -4.50 -1.71
C PHE A 70 5.12 -4.14 -0.23
N ILE A 71 6.33 -4.30 0.27
CA ILE A 71 6.76 -3.90 1.61
C ILE A 71 7.79 -2.80 1.44
N VAL A 72 7.66 -1.72 2.22
CA VAL A 72 8.66 -0.66 2.31
C VAL A 72 9.17 -0.55 3.74
N GLY A 73 10.46 -0.25 3.88
CA GLY A 73 11.15 -0.16 5.16
C GLY A 73 11.57 -1.50 5.74
N PHE A 74 11.76 -2.52 4.90
CA PHE A 74 12.29 -3.82 5.35
C PHE A 74 13.77 -3.70 5.75
N PRO A 75 14.30 -4.52 6.69
CA PRO A 75 15.72 -4.49 7.03
C PRO A 75 16.64 -4.67 5.81
N GLY A 76 17.56 -3.72 5.62
CA GLY A 76 18.50 -3.69 4.48
C GLY A 76 18.01 -2.88 3.27
N GLU A 77 16.82 -2.26 3.35
CA GLU A 77 16.26 -1.36 2.34
C GLU A 77 17.09 -0.08 2.23
N ASP A 78 17.29 0.39 1.00
CA ASP A 78 17.98 1.64 0.67
C ASP A 78 17.22 2.43 -0.39
N GLU A 79 17.72 3.62 -0.74
CA GLU A 79 17.04 4.48 -1.73
C GLU A 79 16.97 3.83 -3.12
N GLU A 80 17.93 2.99 -3.48
CA GLU A 80 17.92 2.28 -4.76
C GLU A 80 16.86 1.17 -4.75
N SER A 81 16.72 0.41 -3.66
CA SER A 81 15.68 -0.61 -3.54
C SER A 81 14.28 0.00 -3.54
N LEU A 82 14.09 1.18 -2.92
CA LEU A 82 12.85 1.95 -3.01
C LEU A 82 12.56 2.37 -4.45
N ARG A 83 13.57 2.89 -5.16
CA ARG A 83 13.44 3.32 -6.56
C ARG A 83 13.07 2.15 -7.48
N LEU A 84 13.72 0.99 -7.32
CA LEU A 84 13.43 -0.23 -8.06
C LEU A 84 12.00 -0.73 -7.79
N THR A 85 11.59 -0.73 -6.53
CA THR A 85 10.22 -1.09 -6.11
C THR A 85 9.18 -0.13 -6.70
N ARG A 86 9.43 1.17 -6.67
CA ARG A 86 8.56 2.19 -7.29
C ARG A 86 8.46 1.98 -8.80
N ARG A 87 9.58 1.73 -9.48
CA ARG A 87 9.60 1.46 -10.92
C ARG A 87 8.79 0.21 -11.27
N MET A 88 8.95 -0.86 -10.50
CA MET A 88 8.17 -2.09 -10.66
C MET A 88 6.68 -1.81 -10.49
N LEU A 89 6.27 -1.18 -9.38
CA LEU A 89 4.88 -0.83 -9.09
C LEU A 89 4.22 -0.05 -10.24
N LEU A 90 4.92 0.94 -10.81
CA LEU A 90 4.41 1.77 -11.89
C LEU A 90 4.35 1.06 -13.25
N SER A 91 5.04 -0.08 -13.41
CA SER A 91 5.12 -0.81 -14.69
C SER A 91 4.24 -2.06 -14.77
N LEU A 92 3.53 -2.40 -13.70
CA LEU A 92 2.74 -3.64 -13.59
C LEU A 92 1.72 -3.85 -14.70
N ASN A 93 1.19 -2.77 -15.30
CA ASN A 93 0.20 -2.83 -16.38
C ASN A 93 0.70 -2.25 -17.70
N ASP A 94 2.01 -2.06 -17.90
CA ASP A 94 2.55 -1.45 -19.14
C ASP A 94 2.23 -2.29 -20.38
N ARG A 95 2.13 -3.61 -20.22
CA ARG A 95 1.73 -4.55 -21.28
C ARG A 95 0.20 -4.72 -21.38
N PHE A 96 -0.55 -4.10 -20.49
CA PHE A 96 -1.97 -4.34 -20.26
C PHE A 96 -2.78 -3.05 -20.08
N GLU A 97 -2.35 -1.93 -20.67
CA GLU A 97 -2.94 -0.61 -20.36
C GLU A 97 -4.44 -0.53 -20.69
N GLN A 98 -4.86 -1.17 -21.78
CA GLN A 98 -6.27 -1.22 -22.20
C GLN A 98 -7.11 -2.12 -21.30
N ARG A 99 -6.53 -3.23 -20.82
CA ARG A 99 -7.16 -4.25 -19.98
C ARG A 99 -6.25 -4.59 -18.78
N PRO A 100 -6.14 -3.69 -17.78
CA PRO A 100 -5.24 -3.88 -16.64
C PRO A 100 -5.44 -5.21 -15.95
N VAL A 101 -4.35 -5.97 -15.79
CA VAL A 101 -4.36 -7.26 -15.08
C VAL A 101 -4.25 -7.02 -13.59
N VAL A 102 -3.38 -6.09 -13.19
CA VAL A 102 -3.23 -5.69 -11.79
C VAL A 102 -4.19 -4.56 -11.48
N LEU A 103 -5.33 -4.89 -10.85
CA LEU A 103 -6.34 -3.87 -10.51
C LEU A 103 -5.98 -3.11 -9.23
N SER A 104 -5.29 -3.74 -8.30
CA SER A 104 -4.80 -3.06 -7.10
C SER A 104 -3.40 -3.47 -6.71
N ALA A 105 -2.72 -2.58 -6.00
CA ALA A 105 -1.44 -2.87 -5.35
C ALA A 105 -1.48 -2.39 -3.90
N ARG A 106 -0.83 -3.14 -3.03
CA ARG A 106 -0.69 -2.82 -1.61
C ARG A 106 0.75 -2.47 -1.32
N VAL A 107 1.00 -1.24 -0.92
CA VAL A 107 2.30 -0.85 -0.36
C VAL A 107 2.12 -0.77 1.15
N ILE A 108 2.83 -1.63 1.87
CA ILE A 108 2.71 -1.81 3.32
C ILE A 108 4.02 -1.36 3.95
N VAL A 109 3.96 -0.52 5.00
CA VAL A 109 5.16 -0.22 5.80
C VAL A 109 5.44 -1.41 6.70
N PHE A 110 6.69 -1.85 6.77
CA PHE A 110 7.09 -2.96 7.62
C PHE A 110 6.83 -2.65 9.11
N GLU A 111 5.78 -3.22 9.68
CA GLU A 111 5.31 -2.86 11.04
C GLU A 111 6.31 -3.24 12.15
N ALA A 112 7.17 -4.23 11.91
CA ALA A 112 8.15 -4.67 12.89
C ALA A 112 9.42 -3.79 12.95
N GLN A 113 9.44 -2.64 12.27
CA GLN A 113 10.53 -1.65 12.39
C GLN A 113 10.79 -1.23 13.83
N ALA A 114 9.75 -1.13 14.67
CA ALA A 114 9.92 -0.79 16.08
C ALA A 114 10.63 -1.91 16.88
N PHE A 115 10.42 -3.19 16.53
CA PHE A 115 11.17 -4.31 17.12
C PHE A 115 12.62 -4.31 16.62
N ALA A 116 12.83 -3.97 15.35
CA ALA A 116 14.16 -3.78 14.78
C ALA A 116 14.94 -2.67 15.51
N ALA A 117 14.27 -1.61 15.95
CA ALA A 117 14.87 -0.52 16.72
C ALA A 117 15.22 -0.90 18.17
N VAL A 118 14.46 -1.78 18.83
CA VAL A 118 14.78 -2.28 20.18
C VAL A 118 16.08 -3.10 20.17
N ALA A 119 16.33 -3.86 19.10
CA ALA A 119 17.57 -4.60 18.89
C ALA A 119 18.81 -3.68 18.74
N GLN A 120 18.64 -2.36 18.65
CA GLN A 120 19.73 -1.38 18.53
C GLN A 120 20.08 -0.67 19.84
N ARG A 121 19.40 -0.95 20.97
CA ARG A 121 19.73 -0.35 22.28
C ARG A 121 21.13 -0.77 22.74
N ASP A 122 21.85 0.13 23.40
CA ASP A 122 23.15 -0.16 24.02
C ASP A 122 23.01 -1.36 24.97
N GLY A 123 23.83 -2.40 24.75
CA GLY A 123 23.79 -3.67 25.48
C GLY A 123 23.08 -4.82 24.75
N LEU A 124 22.15 -4.53 23.83
CA LEU A 124 21.49 -5.53 22.96
C LEU A 124 22.06 -5.52 21.53
N SER A 125 22.74 -4.44 21.15
CA SER A 125 23.40 -4.27 19.84
C SER A 125 24.50 -5.29 19.54
N GLN A 126 25.00 -6.01 20.56
CA GLN A 126 26.00 -7.07 20.40
C GLN A 126 25.39 -8.46 20.14
N LEU A 127 24.07 -8.60 20.24
CA LEU A 127 23.38 -9.84 19.91
C LEU A 127 23.14 -9.91 18.40
N ALA A 128 23.74 -10.91 17.75
CA ALA A 128 23.41 -11.24 16.37
C ALA A 128 21.95 -11.73 16.30
N HIS A 129 21.03 -10.84 15.95
CA HIS A 129 19.61 -11.17 15.78
C HIS A 129 19.14 -10.83 14.35
N PRO A 130 18.23 -11.62 13.74
CA PRO A 130 17.62 -11.32 12.43
C PRO A 130 16.93 -9.95 12.29
N PHE A 131 16.82 -9.17 13.37
CA PHE A 131 16.21 -7.84 13.41
C PHE A 131 17.18 -6.75 13.86
N ALA A 132 18.46 -7.07 14.12
CA ALA A 132 19.48 -6.08 14.45
C ALA A 132 19.65 -5.12 13.25
N TYR A 133 19.22 -3.89 13.44
CA TYR A 133 19.00 -2.93 12.36
C TYR A 133 20.24 -2.05 12.15
N GLN A 134 20.69 -1.91 10.91
CA GLN A 134 21.44 -0.76 10.40
C GLN A 134 21.09 -0.63 8.91
N GLY A 135 20.06 0.15 8.60
CA GLY A 135 19.66 0.47 7.22
C GLY A 135 19.27 1.94 7.11
N PRO A 136 19.51 2.61 5.97
CA PRO A 136 19.29 4.05 5.84
C PRO A 136 17.80 4.47 5.85
N ILE A 137 16.85 3.55 5.66
CA ILE A 137 15.43 3.87 5.51
C ILE A 137 14.65 3.69 6.81
N ASP A 138 14.53 4.73 7.62
CA ASP A 138 13.70 4.68 8.84
C ASP A 138 12.18 4.57 8.56
N ALA A 139 11.38 4.39 9.61
CA ALA A 139 9.93 4.29 9.52
C ALA A 139 9.25 5.52 8.92
N ALA A 140 9.77 6.71 9.22
CA ALA A 140 9.20 7.95 8.71
C ALA A 140 9.49 8.10 7.21
N ARG A 141 10.68 7.71 6.75
CA ARG A 141 11.07 7.68 5.33
C ARG A 141 10.27 6.63 4.57
N ALA A 142 10.09 5.43 5.12
CA ALA A 142 9.27 4.37 4.54
C ALA A 142 7.81 4.80 4.37
N GLU A 143 7.25 5.48 5.37
CA GLU A 143 5.89 6.01 5.29
C GLU A 143 5.77 7.16 4.28
N ARG A 144 6.75 8.08 4.22
CA ARG A 144 6.82 9.09 3.15
C ARG A 144 6.89 8.44 1.77
N GLU A 145 7.72 7.41 1.61
CA GLU A 145 7.82 6.67 0.36
C GLU A 145 6.49 6.03 -0.04
N ARG A 146 5.76 5.46 0.92
CA ARG A 146 4.44 4.89 0.66
C ARG A 146 3.45 5.93 0.11
N LEU A 147 3.48 7.16 0.63
CA LEU A 147 2.64 8.25 0.14
C LEU A 147 3.10 8.74 -1.24
N ASP A 148 4.42 8.85 -1.46
CA ASP A 148 4.97 9.19 -2.77
C ASP A 148 4.63 8.15 -3.83
N MET A 149 4.67 6.85 -3.48
CA MET A 149 4.25 5.77 -4.35
C MET A 149 2.75 5.86 -4.68
N PHE A 150 1.90 6.21 -3.71
CA PHE A 150 0.47 6.48 -3.96
C PHE A 150 0.25 7.64 -4.94
N ILE A 151 1.00 8.73 -4.75
CA ILE A 151 1.00 9.88 -5.66
C ILE A 151 1.46 9.46 -7.06
N ALA A 152 2.54 8.69 -7.14
CA ALA A 152 3.09 8.24 -8.41
C ALA A 152 2.12 7.31 -9.16
N THR A 153 1.47 6.37 -8.45
CA THR A 153 0.49 5.48 -9.07
C THR A 153 -0.75 6.24 -9.51
N SER A 154 -1.21 7.25 -8.77
CA SER A 154 -2.42 8.00 -9.11
C SER A 154 -2.27 8.80 -10.42
N ARG A 155 -1.05 9.25 -10.73
CA ARG A 155 -0.72 9.98 -11.96
C ARG A 155 -0.78 9.13 -13.23
N LYS A 156 -0.63 7.81 -13.11
CA LYS A 156 -0.64 6.90 -14.25
C LYS A 156 -1.97 6.15 -14.33
N ALA A 157 -2.69 6.37 -15.44
CA ALA A 157 -4.03 5.81 -15.62
C ALA A 157 -4.06 4.27 -15.61
N SER A 158 -3.02 3.62 -16.14
CA SER A 158 -2.88 2.16 -16.15
C SER A 158 -2.28 1.59 -14.87
N ALA A 159 -1.62 2.41 -14.03
CA ALA A 159 -1.03 1.91 -12.79
C ALA A 159 -2.13 1.43 -11.82
N PRO A 160 -1.86 0.38 -11.03
CA PRO A 160 -2.86 -0.18 -10.14
C PRO A 160 -3.41 0.85 -9.15
N ILE A 161 -4.61 0.58 -8.65
CA ILE A 161 -5.18 1.36 -7.55
C ILE A 161 -4.36 1.06 -6.29
N SER A 162 -3.80 2.10 -5.69
CA SER A 162 -3.01 1.96 -4.46
C SER A 162 -3.95 1.91 -3.27
N ASN A 163 -3.92 0.78 -2.55
CA ASN A 163 -4.86 0.42 -1.48
C ASN A 163 -4.66 1.21 -0.16
N LEU A 164 -4.51 2.53 -0.22
CA LEU A 164 -4.45 3.39 0.98
C LEU A 164 -5.70 3.25 1.88
N ASN A 165 -6.82 2.76 1.34
CA ASN A 165 -8.13 2.73 1.99
C ASN A 165 -8.78 1.32 2.03
N SER A 166 -8.13 0.38 2.72
CA SER A 166 -8.46 -1.06 2.68
C SER A 166 -9.87 -1.47 3.13
N ARG A 167 -10.56 -0.71 3.99
CA ARG A 167 -11.86 -1.14 4.57
C ARG A 167 -13.09 -0.89 3.68
N HIS A 168 -13.07 0.13 2.82
CA HIS A 168 -14.16 0.38 1.86
C HIS A 168 -13.90 -0.30 0.50
N MET A 169 -12.65 -0.72 0.25
CA MET A 169 -12.26 -1.40 -0.97
C MET A 169 -12.74 -2.84 -1.04
N SER A 170 -13.23 -3.46 0.04
CA SER A 170 -13.78 -4.83 -0.02
C SER A 170 -15.02 -4.93 -0.92
N ALA A 171 -15.96 -3.99 -0.78
CA ALA A 171 -17.15 -3.92 -1.63
C ALA A 171 -16.82 -3.53 -3.08
N VAL A 172 -15.86 -2.63 -3.24
CA VAL A 172 -15.42 -2.17 -4.56
C VAL A 172 -14.57 -3.22 -5.28
N ARG A 173 -13.71 -3.94 -4.55
CA ARG A 173 -12.98 -5.12 -5.04
C ARG A 173 -13.94 -6.23 -5.43
N TYR A 174 -14.94 -6.51 -4.59
CA TYR A 174 -15.99 -7.46 -4.94
C TYR A 174 -16.66 -7.08 -6.26
N ALA A 175 -17.00 -5.79 -6.44
CA ALA A 175 -17.54 -5.29 -7.71
C ALA A 175 -16.55 -5.49 -8.87
N MET A 176 -15.28 -5.12 -8.72
CA MET A 176 -14.25 -5.32 -9.76
C MET A 176 -14.06 -6.79 -10.15
N VAL A 177 -14.18 -7.72 -9.20
CA VAL A 177 -13.97 -9.15 -9.43
C VAL A 177 -15.21 -9.84 -10.02
N THR A 178 -16.40 -9.28 -9.83
CA THR A 178 -17.67 -9.91 -10.24
C THR A 178 -18.33 -9.31 -11.48
N MET A 179 -17.86 -8.16 -11.96
CA MET A 179 -18.53 -7.37 -13.01
C MET A 179 -18.03 -7.60 -14.44
N GLY A 180 -17.30 -8.69 -14.72
CA GLY A 180 -16.82 -9.00 -16.07
C GLY A 180 -16.04 -7.83 -16.68
N GLU A 181 -16.33 -7.44 -17.92
CA GLU A 181 -15.68 -6.32 -18.62
C GLU A 181 -15.91 -4.95 -17.96
N GLN A 182 -17.04 -4.75 -17.26
CA GLN A 182 -17.36 -3.47 -16.62
C GLN A 182 -16.37 -3.08 -15.52
N ARG A 183 -15.58 -4.06 -15.03
CA ARG A 183 -14.54 -3.81 -14.02
C ARG A 183 -13.49 -2.81 -14.47
N TYR A 184 -13.17 -2.75 -15.77
CA TYR A 184 -12.16 -1.83 -16.28
C TYR A 184 -12.64 -0.38 -16.26
N GLU A 185 -13.92 -0.17 -16.52
CA GLU A 185 -14.50 1.14 -16.40
C GLU A 185 -14.63 1.59 -14.93
N ILE A 186 -14.92 0.66 -14.01
CA ILE A 186 -14.90 0.91 -12.56
C ILE A 186 -13.49 1.23 -12.09
N PHE A 187 -12.49 0.48 -12.58
CA PHE A 187 -11.08 0.75 -12.32
C PHE A 187 -10.70 2.17 -12.73
N ARG A 188 -11.03 2.60 -13.96
CA ARG A 188 -10.78 3.98 -14.42
C ARG A 188 -11.48 5.03 -13.55
N TRP A 189 -12.73 4.76 -13.16
CA TRP A 189 -13.47 5.64 -12.26
C TRP A 189 -12.81 5.77 -10.87
N LEU A 190 -12.32 4.66 -10.31
CA LEU A 190 -11.58 4.66 -9.05
C LEU A 190 -10.22 5.36 -9.19
N LYS A 191 -9.53 5.21 -10.32
CA LYS A 191 -8.30 5.95 -10.60
C LYS A 191 -8.54 7.46 -10.64
N ALA A 192 -9.67 7.92 -11.18
CA ALA A 192 -10.05 9.33 -11.13
C ALA A 192 -10.25 9.81 -9.68
N ILE A 193 -10.89 9.01 -8.81
CA ILE A 193 -11.01 9.32 -7.38
C ILE A 193 -9.64 9.38 -6.70
N GLU A 194 -8.80 8.37 -6.94
CA GLU A 194 -7.45 8.29 -6.39
C GLU A 194 -6.61 9.51 -6.79
N ARG A 195 -6.69 9.90 -8.08
CA ARG A 195 -6.01 11.10 -8.59
C ARG A 195 -6.53 12.36 -7.91
N GLY A 196 -7.85 12.51 -7.78
CA GLY A 196 -8.45 13.63 -7.06
C GLY A 196 -7.91 13.75 -5.63
N VAL A 197 -7.87 12.66 -4.86
CA VAL A 197 -7.29 12.63 -3.51
C VAL A 197 -5.81 12.98 -3.52
N SER A 198 -5.05 12.44 -4.48
CA SER A 198 -3.61 12.65 -4.56
C SER A 198 -3.21 14.09 -4.85
N ILE A 199 -4.02 14.88 -5.58
CA ILE A 199 -3.72 16.29 -5.86
C ILE A 199 -3.63 17.10 -4.55
N TYR A 200 -4.55 16.86 -3.61
CA TYR A 200 -4.53 17.53 -2.31
C TYR A 200 -3.45 16.98 -1.37
N LEU A 201 -3.12 15.69 -1.53
CA LEU A 201 -1.99 15.10 -0.83
C LEU A 201 -0.66 15.70 -1.31
N GLU A 202 -0.48 15.86 -2.63
CA GLU A 202 0.67 16.54 -3.23
C GLU A 202 0.76 17.99 -2.74
N GLN A 203 -0.36 18.72 -2.72
CA GLN A 203 -0.41 20.08 -2.15
C GLN A 203 0.05 20.10 -0.69
N SER A 204 -0.37 19.13 0.12
CA SER A 204 0.01 19.07 1.54
C SER A 204 1.45 18.65 1.78
N LEU A 205 1.99 17.75 0.95
CA LEU A 205 3.32 17.16 1.16
C LEU A 205 4.44 17.91 0.44
N HIS A 206 4.14 18.53 -0.71
CA HIS A 206 5.13 19.11 -1.63
C HIS A 206 4.86 20.57 -1.96
N ASP A 207 3.86 21.21 -1.31
CA ASP A 207 3.47 22.61 -1.55
C ASP A 207 3.13 22.92 -3.02
N THR A 208 2.62 21.92 -3.74
CA THR A 208 2.20 22.06 -5.14
C THR A 208 0.81 22.67 -5.25
N LYS A 209 0.60 23.62 -6.17
CA LYS A 209 -0.73 24.16 -6.45
C LYS A 209 -1.53 23.20 -7.34
N PRO A 210 -2.79 22.85 -6.96
CA PRO A 210 -3.66 22.05 -7.81
C PRO A 210 -3.88 22.69 -9.19
N ASN A 211 -3.84 21.88 -10.26
CA ASN A 211 -4.18 22.35 -11.61
C ASN A 211 -5.71 22.37 -11.78
N PRO A 212 -6.34 23.54 -12.00
CA PRO A 212 -7.80 23.63 -12.12
C PRO A 212 -8.36 22.81 -13.28
N ARG A 213 -7.67 22.75 -14.42
CA ARG A 213 -8.12 21.99 -15.60
C ARG A 213 -8.14 20.49 -15.32
N GLU A 214 -7.13 20.01 -14.58
CA GLU A 214 -7.05 18.60 -14.19
C GLU A 214 -8.18 18.24 -13.21
N LEU A 215 -8.44 19.10 -12.23
CA LEU A 215 -9.55 18.93 -11.29
C LEU A 215 -10.91 18.87 -12.01
N ASP A 216 -11.13 19.73 -13.00
CA ASP A 216 -12.38 19.73 -13.78
C ASP A 216 -12.53 18.46 -14.61
N GLN A 217 -11.46 17.94 -15.22
CA GLN A 217 -11.48 16.66 -15.95
C GLN A 217 -11.78 15.47 -15.03
N ILE A 218 -11.13 15.42 -13.87
CA ILE A 218 -11.37 14.39 -12.84
C ILE A 218 -12.82 14.47 -12.39
N ARG A 219 -13.34 15.67 -12.12
CA ARG A 219 -14.73 15.89 -11.75
C ARG A 219 -15.67 15.35 -12.81
N GLY A 220 -15.46 15.69 -14.09
CA GLY A 220 -16.27 15.17 -15.20
C GLY A 220 -16.30 13.64 -15.25
N THR A 221 -15.14 13.01 -15.09
CA THR A 221 -15.02 11.55 -15.06
C THR A 221 -15.79 10.93 -13.90
N ILE A 222 -15.65 11.48 -12.69
CA ILE A 222 -16.32 10.93 -11.50
C ILE A 222 -17.83 11.13 -11.60
N MET A 223 -18.30 12.28 -12.11
CA MET A 223 -19.71 12.61 -12.28
C MET A 223 -20.41 11.83 -13.40
N SER A 224 -19.68 11.43 -14.45
CA SER A 224 -20.24 10.69 -15.61
C SER A 224 -20.96 9.37 -15.25
N ARG A 225 -20.60 8.76 -14.11
CA ARG A 225 -21.22 7.53 -13.58
C ARG A 225 -22.57 7.73 -12.90
N TYR A 226 -23.06 8.97 -12.81
CA TYR A 226 -24.18 9.34 -11.96
C TYR A 226 -25.42 9.89 -12.68
N ASP A 227 -25.51 9.75 -14.01
CA ASP A 227 -26.68 10.16 -14.83
C ASP A 227 -27.78 9.06 -14.94
N PRO A 228 -29.02 9.39 -15.38
CA PRO A 228 -30.25 9.21 -14.59
C PRO A 228 -30.85 7.80 -14.61
N ALA A 229 -31.74 7.57 -13.63
CA ALA A 229 -32.43 6.30 -13.36
C ALA A 229 -32.91 5.57 -14.63
N PRO A 230 -32.57 4.28 -14.82
CA PRO A 230 -33.15 3.49 -15.90
C PRO A 230 -34.68 3.44 -15.79
N LYS A 231 -35.35 3.57 -16.94
CA LYS A 231 -36.82 3.41 -17.05
C LYS A 231 -37.20 2.00 -16.59
N GLY A 232 -38.24 1.89 -15.76
CA GLY A 232 -38.78 0.59 -15.29
C GLY A 232 -38.41 0.18 -13.85
N MET A 233 -37.83 1.06 -13.04
CA MET A 233 -37.35 0.72 -11.70
C MET A 233 -38.49 0.58 -10.66
N GLY A 234 -38.47 -0.50 -9.84
CA GLY A 234 -39.46 -0.78 -8.79
C GLY A 234 -39.34 0.12 -7.54
N LEU A 235 -40.37 0.16 -6.69
CA LEU A 235 -40.51 1.14 -5.59
C LEU A 235 -39.31 1.16 -4.61
N GLY A 236 -38.84 -0.02 -4.17
CA GLY A 236 -37.69 -0.14 -3.27
C GLY A 236 -36.35 0.26 -3.92
N GLN A 237 -36.22 0.03 -5.23
CA GLN A 237 -35.07 0.47 -6.01
C GLN A 237 -35.11 1.99 -6.25
N ARG A 238 -36.30 2.58 -6.45
CA ARG A 238 -36.49 4.04 -6.53
C ARG A 238 -36.12 4.74 -5.22
N LEU A 239 -36.48 4.18 -4.07
CA LEU A 239 -36.11 4.72 -2.76
C LEU A 239 -34.59 4.68 -2.54
N ARG A 240 -33.93 3.56 -2.84
CA ARG A 240 -32.46 3.45 -2.78
C ARG A 240 -31.76 4.36 -3.79
N HIS A 241 -32.30 4.48 -5.00
CA HIS A 241 -31.81 5.40 -6.02
C HIS A 241 -31.98 6.86 -5.59
N SER A 242 -33.10 7.23 -4.97
CA SER A 242 -33.35 8.59 -4.48
C SER A 242 -32.45 8.95 -3.30
N ALA A 243 -32.25 8.03 -2.34
CA ALA A 243 -31.30 8.19 -1.25
C ALA A 243 -29.86 8.31 -1.76
N ARG A 244 -29.46 7.45 -2.72
CA ARG A 244 -28.19 7.59 -3.44
C ARG A 244 -28.10 8.95 -4.12
N LYS A 245 -29.08 9.34 -4.95
CA LYS A 245 -29.12 10.63 -5.65
C LYS A 245 -29.02 11.82 -4.72
N GLN A 246 -29.62 11.80 -3.52
CA GLN A 246 -29.46 12.86 -2.52
C GLN A 246 -28.03 12.91 -1.97
N VAL A 247 -27.45 11.76 -1.62
CA VAL A 247 -26.04 11.68 -1.18
C VAL A 247 -25.10 12.13 -2.31
N THR A 248 -25.37 11.73 -3.56
CA THR A 248 -24.59 12.11 -4.74
C THR A 248 -24.75 13.59 -5.09
N ALA A 249 -25.96 14.14 -5.04
CA ALA A 249 -26.21 15.56 -5.26
C ALA A 249 -25.56 16.40 -4.16
N ARG A 250 -25.55 15.91 -2.92
CA ARG A 250 -24.81 16.52 -1.82
C ARG A 250 -23.31 16.42 -2.05
N LEU A 251 -22.78 15.27 -2.47
CA LEU A 251 -21.39 15.08 -2.87
C LEU A 251 -20.97 16.02 -4.00
N ALA A 252 -21.76 16.08 -5.08
CA ALA A 252 -21.53 16.94 -6.23
C ALA A 252 -21.62 18.42 -5.87
N SER A 253 -22.60 18.81 -5.04
CA SER A 253 -22.74 20.18 -4.53
C SER A 253 -21.55 20.56 -3.64
N GLU A 254 -21.13 19.67 -2.74
CA GLU A 254 -19.92 19.88 -1.93
C GLU A 254 -18.66 19.94 -2.79
N TRP A 255 -18.60 19.24 -3.93
CA TRP A 255 -17.48 19.30 -4.89
C TRP A 255 -17.54 20.46 -5.89
N GLN A 256 -18.69 21.10 -6.06
CA GLN A 256 -18.82 22.33 -6.83
C GLN A 256 -18.41 23.55 -6.00
N LYS A 257 -18.57 23.49 -4.67
CA LYS A 257 -18.12 24.52 -3.72
C LYS A 257 -16.61 24.44 -3.41
N ASP A 258 -15.87 23.65 -4.18
CA ASP A 258 -14.48 23.35 -3.88
C ASP A 258 -13.62 24.61 -3.99
N THR A 259 -12.87 24.90 -2.94
CA THR A 259 -11.90 25.98 -2.95
C THR A 259 -10.52 25.39 -3.25
N PRO A 260 -9.71 26.01 -4.13
CA PRO A 260 -8.39 25.50 -4.52
C PRO A 260 -7.40 25.30 -3.35
N THR A 261 -7.72 25.85 -2.18
CA THR A 261 -6.76 26.01 -1.08
C THR A 261 -6.74 24.85 -0.11
N TYR A 262 -7.87 24.18 0.18
CA TYR A 262 -7.95 23.17 1.26
C TYR A 262 -8.85 21.97 0.98
N GLY A 263 -9.46 21.90 -0.21
CA GLY A 263 -10.40 20.84 -0.56
C GLY A 263 -11.73 20.91 0.22
N ASN A 264 -12.79 20.39 -0.37
CA ASN A 264 -14.12 20.36 0.24
C ASN A 264 -14.23 19.40 1.45
N VAL A 265 -15.40 19.38 2.10
CA VAL A 265 -15.66 18.50 3.26
C VAL A 265 -15.36 17.04 2.95
N MET A 266 -15.71 16.54 1.77
CA MET A 266 -15.50 15.14 1.39
C MET A 266 -14.00 14.80 1.26
N THR A 267 -13.25 15.64 0.55
CA THR A 267 -11.80 15.52 0.39
C THR A 267 -11.11 15.57 1.75
N ARG A 268 -11.49 16.54 2.60
CA ARG A 268 -10.98 16.65 3.97
C ARG A 268 -11.30 15.43 4.81
N LEU A 269 -12.49 14.84 4.69
CA LEU A 269 -12.84 13.59 5.39
C LEU A 269 -12.06 12.38 4.88
N LEU A 270 -11.82 12.27 3.57
CA LEU A 270 -11.00 11.21 2.98
C LEU A 270 -9.53 11.34 3.42
N LEU A 271 -8.98 12.55 3.38
CA LEU A 271 -7.65 12.85 3.89
C LEU A 271 -7.56 12.63 5.40
N ALA A 272 -8.60 12.97 6.17
CA ALA A 272 -8.65 12.75 7.61
C ALA A 272 -8.71 11.26 7.96
N ALA A 273 -9.51 10.47 7.23
CA ALA A 273 -9.51 9.02 7.37
C ALA A 273 -8.12 8.44 7.09
N GLN A 274 -7.43 8.97 6.08
CA GLN A 274 -6.06 8.58 5.77
C GLN A 274 -5.04 8.99 6.85
N ALA A 275 -5.17 10.21 7.39
CA ALA A 275 -4.35 10.70 8.50
C ALA A 275 -4.55 9.86 9.77
N GLY A 276 -5.78 9.43 10.05
CA GLY A 276 -6.09 8.56 11.18
C GLY A 276 -5.46 7.18 11.09
N ARG A 277 -5.41 6.59 9.90
CA ARG A 277 -4.72 5.31 9.70
C ARG A 277 -3.22 5.44 9.85
N THR A 278 -2.67 6.52 9.32
CA THR A 278 -1.22 6.74 9.32
C THR A 278 -0.72 7.09 10.72
N THR A 279 -1.46 7.90 11.46
CA THR A 279 -1.02 8.39 12.78
C THR A 279 -1.59 7.58 13.95
N GLY A 280 -2.67 6.82 13.74
CA GLY A 280 -3.42 6.17 14.81
C GLY A 280 -4.10 7.14 15.78
N ARG A 281 -4.23 8.44 15.44
CA ARG A 281 -4.66 9.49 16.37
C ARG A 281 -5.84 10.30 15.89
N ILE A 282 -6.72 10.63 16.83
CA ILE A 282 -7.89 11.49 16.56
C ILE A 282 -7.52 12.96 16.34
N GLY A 283 -6.42 13.45 16.93
CA GLY A 283 -5.97 14.84 16.78
C GLY A 283 -5.63 15.21 15.32
N PRO A 284 -4.72 14.47 14.65
CA PRO A 284 -4.45 14.64 13.22
C PRO A 284 -5.68 14.42 12.35
N VAL A 285 -6.55 13.45 12.66
CA VAL A 285 -7.83 13.25 11.95
C VAL A 285 -8.69 14.51 12.00
N CYS A 286 -8.97 15.03 13.19
CA CYS A 286 -9.78 16.23 13.36
C CYS A 286 -9.13 17.44 12.67
N ARG A 287 -7.80 17.60 12.82
CA ARG A 287 -7.08 18.70 12.17
C ARG A 287 -7.15 18.61 10.65
N THR A 288 -6.96 17.44 10.05
CA THR A 288 -7.08 17.26 8.60
C THR A 288 -8.52 17.40 8.12
N ALA A 289 -9.50 16.94 8.91
CA ALA A 289 -10.92 17.12 8.59
C ALA A 289 -11.33 18.61 8.59
N LEU A 290 -10.76 19.40 9.50
CA LEU A 290 -11.01 20.84 9.61
C LEU A 290 -10.22 21.64 8.57
N THR A 291 -8.94 21.36 8.41
CA THR A 291 -8.00 22.23 7.66
C THR A 291 -7.67 21.73 6.26
N GLY A 292 -7.96 20.47 5.94
CA GLY A 292 -7.52 19.82 4.70
C GLY A 292 -6.03 19.58 4.59
N LYS A 293 -5.22 20.03 5.56
CA LYS A 293 -3.80 19.77 5.60
C LYS A 293 -3.52 18.37 6.14
N TYR A 294 -2.81 17.58 5.36
CA TYR A 294 -2.29 16.29 5.83
C TYR A 294 -1.19 16.52 6.87
N PRO A 295 -1.13 15.75 7.97
CA PRO A 295 -0.10 15.96 8.99
C PRO A 295 1.30 15.68 8.42
N HIS A 296 2.27 16.55 8.73
CA HIS A 296 3.68 16.27 8.42
C HIS A 296 4.15 15.06 9.24
N LEU A 297 4.65 14.06 8.52
CA LEU A 297 5.20 12.81 9.07
C LEU A 297 6.69 13.01 9.33
N GLY A 298 7.00 13.88 10.29
CA GLY A 298 8.29 13.95 10.96
C GLY A 298 8.26 13.12 12.24
N GLY A 299 9.35 12.42 12.56
CA GLY A 299 9.50 11.51 13.71
C GLY A 299 9.27 12.12 15.11
N ALA A 300 8.83 13.37 15.21
CA ALA A 300 8.53 14.08 16.46
C ALA A 300 7.05 14.00 16.88
N ASN A 301 6.15 13.46 16.06
CA ASN A 301 4.76 13.30 16.44
C ASN A 301 4.48 11.89 16.97
N GLU A 302 5.27 11.40 17.92
CA GLU A 302 4.82 10.37 18.88
C GLU A 302 4.36 11.02 20.18
N SER A 303 3.09 10.80 20.58
CA SER A 303 2.67 11.28 21.89
C SER A 303 3.47 10.52 22.94
N PRO A 304 3.89 11.16 24.05
CA PRO A 304 4.62 10.49 25.12
C PRO A 304 3.93 9.21 25.63
N SER A 305 2.61 9.13 25.50
CA SER A 305 1.81 7.96 25.85
C SER A 305 1.87 6.81 24.84
N ALA A 306 2.03 7.07 23.55
CA ALA A 306 2.19 6.05 22.51
C ALA A 306 3.60 5.46 22.53
N ARG A 307 4.59 6.34 22.73
CA ARG A 307 5.98 5.95 22.99
C ARG A 307 6.08 5.09 24.25
N ARG A 308 5.48 5.54 25.37
CA ARG A 308 5.38 4.73 26.59
C ARG A 308 4.68 3.40 26.35
N ARG A 309 3.51 3.34 25.71
CA ARG A 309 2.84 2.04 25.47
C ARG A 309 3.68 1.08 24.65
N ARG A 310 4.43 1.58 23.66
CA ARG A 310 5.29 0.73 22.84
C ARG A 310 6.54 0.29 23.62
N GLU A 311 7.11 1.18 24.44
CA GLU A 311 8.18 0.85 25.39
C GLU A 311 7.69 -0.18 26.42
N THR A 312 6.54 0.02 27.08
CA THR A 312 5.96 -0.92 28.05
C THR A 312 5.58 -2.26 27.43
N LEU A 313 5.09 -2.29 26.19
CA LEU A 313 4.79 -3.56 25.50
C LEU A 313 6.07 -4.30 25.12
N ALA A 314 7.11 -3.58 24.70
CA ALA A 314 8.42 -4.17 24.43
C ALA A 314 9.10 -4.66 25.72
N ASP A 315 9.04 -3.87 26.79
CA ASP A 315 9.61 -4.21 28.10
C ASP A 315 8.89 -5.41 28.72
N ALA A 316 7.55 -5.47 28.63
CA ALA A 316 6.77 -6.63 29.09
C ALA A 316 7.08 -7.92 28.31
N MET A 317 7.45 -7.81 27.02
CA MET A 317 7.84 -8.97 26.21
C MET A 317 9.29 -9.40 26.46
N VAL A 318 10.18 -8.47 26.81
CA VAL A 318 11.55 -8.78 27.27
C VAL A 318 11.52 -9.46 28.65
N GLU A 319 10.68 -8.99 29.57
CA GLU A 319 10.43 -9.65 30.86
C GLU A 319 9.84 -11.05 30.69
N GLN A 320 8.92 -11.24 29.73
CA GLN A 320 8.35 -12.57 29.44
C GLN A 320 9.28 -13.51 28.67
N GLY A 321 10.34 -13.01 28.04
CA GLY A 321 11.38 -13.81 27.37
C GLY A 321 12.64 -14.06 28.22
N GLY A 322 12.63 -13.62 29.48
CA GLY A 322 13.79 -13.51 30.37
C GLY A 322 14.23 -14.79 31.10
N ASP A 323 13.80 -15.98 30.68
CA ASP A 323 14.35 -17.25 31.19
C ASP A 323 15.19 -17.94 30.12
N VAL A 324 16.43 -17.45 29.95
CA VAL A 324 17.50 -18.22 29.31
C VAL A 324 18.30 -18.88 30.44
N PRO A 325 18.34 -20.23 30.54
CA PRO A 325 19.06 -20.90 31.61
C PRO A 325 20.58 -20.65 31.48
N PRO A 326 21.31 -20.52 32.59
CA PRO A 326 22.73 -20.22 32.53
C PRO A 326 23.52 -21.49 32.19
N GLY A 327 24.17 -21.46 31.02
CA GLY A 327 25.44 -22.16 30.83
C GLY A 327 25.45 -23.27 29.79
N GLU A 328 25.99 -22.95 28.62
CA GLU A 328 27.00 -23.79 27.98
C GLU A 328 27.98 -22.85 27.25
N ARG A 329 29.20 -22.72 27.79
CA ARG A 329 30.27 -21.95 27.13
C ARG A 329 30.67 -22.71 25.87
N LEU A 330 30.41 -22.14 24.70
CA LEU A 330 31.04 -22.59 23.47
C LEU A 330 32.56 -22.38 23.58
N PRO A 331 33.38 -23.36 23.16
CA PRO A 331 34.82 -23.31 23.35
C PRO A 331 35.44 -22.16 22.56
N SER A 332 36.32 -21.41 23.22
CA SER A 332 37.11 -20.34 22.62
C SER A 332 37.96 -20.89 21.48
N SER A 333 37.77 -20.35 20.29
CA SER A 333 38.66 -20.59 19.16
C SER A 333 40.03 -19.98 19.48
N GLN A 334 40.95 -20.83 19.96
CA GLN A 334 42.36 -20.50 19.99
C GLN A 334 42.84 -20.17 18.58
N SER A 335 43.51 -19.03 18.48
CA SER A 335 44.24 -18.58 17.32
C SER A 335 45.22 -19.67 16.84
N ARG A 336 45.11 -20.07 15.57
CA ARG A 336 46.21 -20.70 14.84
C ARG A 336 46.35 -20.10 13.46
N ASN A 337 47.45 -19.39 13.30
CA ASN A 337 48.42 -19.47 12.20
C ASN A 337 48.74 -18.13 11.53
N SER A 338 49.82 -17.53 12.02
CA SER A 338 50.75 -16.72 11.23
C SER A 338 51.65 -17.66 10.40
N PRO A 339 51.96 -17.36 9.13
CA PRO A 339 52.87 -18.17 8.33
C PRO A 339 54.33 -17.82 8.63
N ARG A 340 55.15 -18.81 8.98
CA ARG A 340 56.63 -18.69 8.91
C ARG A 340 57.10 -19.07 7.51
N ARG A 341 57.88 -18.19 6.90
CA ARG A 341 58.74 -18.46 5.74
C ARG A 341 60.12 -18.93 6.22
N SER A 342 60.63 -19.96 5.51
CA SER A 342 62.02 -20.27 5.12
C SER A 342 63.15 -20.31 6.17
N ALA A 343 63.71 -21.50 6.35
CA ALA A 343 65.07 -21.86 5.92
C ALA A 343 65.10 -23.37 5.62
#